data_AF-A0A101N397-F1
#
_entry.id   AF-A0A101N397-F1
#
_cell.length_a   1.000
_cell.length_b   1.000
_cell.length_c   1.000
_cell.angle_alpha   90.00
_cell.angle_beta   90.00
_cell.angle_gamma   90.00
#
_symmetry.space_group_name_H-M   'P 1'
#
loop_
_entity.id
_entity.type
_entity.pdbx_description
1 polymer ?
#
loop_
_entity_poly.entity_id
_entity_poly.type
_entity_poly.pdbx_seq_one_letter_code
_entity_poly.pdbx_strand_id
1 'polypeptide(L)'
;MVVRDAVKVHRNGRCRRAGCRQLFQLDNAEAQCIERIRTNHGLAVHGGMRVAFDDRPGVIVGYQGEYLRVLLDDDLHQVTCPPTDRMTYPEGMRV
;
A
#
# COMPACT_ATOMS: atom_id res chain seq x y z
N MET A 1 -15.41 17.07 -10.63
CA MET A 1 -14.73 15.79 -10.34
C MET A 1 -13.25 16.14 -10.14
N VAL A 2 -12.80 16.28 -8.89
CA VAL A 2 -11.47 16.82 -8.59
C VAL A 2 -10.50 15.65 -8.44
N VAL A 3 -9.69 15.41 -9.47
CA VAL A 3 -8.56 14.48 -9.42
C VAL A 3 -7.57 15.08 -8.42
N ARG A 4 -7.39 14.41 -7.27
CA ARG A 4 -6.36 14.80 -6.30
C ARG A 4 -5.04 14.19 -6.74
N ASP A 5 -4.25 14.98 -7.47
CA ASP A 5 -2.86 14.65 -7.80
C ASP A 5 -2.06 14.33 -6.52
N ALA A 6 -1.48 13.12 -6.47
CA ALA A 6 -0.57 12.70 -5.42
C ALA A 6 0.80 13.36 -5.64
N VAL A 7 1.01 14.54 -5.03
CA VAL A 7 2.29 15.23 -5.07
C VAL A 7 3.28 14.56 -4.11
N LYS A 8 4.41 14.11 -4.65
CA LYS A 8 5.52 13.51 -3.90
C LYS A 8 6.20 14.60 -3.04
N VAL A 9 5.88 14.66 -1.75
CA VAL A 9 6.46 15.65 -0.83
C VAL A 9 7.85 15.19 -0.38
N HIS A 10 8.88 15.97 -0.71
CA HIS A 10 10.24 15.71 -0.22
C HIS A 10 10.31 15.86 1.31
N ARG A 11 10.71 14.77 1.99
CA ARG A 11 10.88 14.68 3.45
C ARG A 11 12.14 15.43 3.92
N ASN A 12 12.16 16.76 3.82
CA ASN A 12 13.20 17.59 4.45
C ASN A 12 12.57 18.50 5.50
N GLY A 13 12.47 17.98 6.73
CA GLY A 13 12.14 18.78 7.92
C GLY A 13 11.10 18.11 8.80
N ARG A 14 11.49 17.75 10.04
CA ARG A 14 10.57 17.35 11.13
C ARG A 14 9.70 18.55 11.52
N CYS A 15 8.67 18.84 10.74
CA CYS A 15 7.75 19.94 11.01
C CYS A 15 6.90 19.59 12.24
N ARG A 16 6.99 20.39 13.32
CA ARG A 16 6.29 20.15 14.60
C ARG A 16 4.82 20.63 14.62
N ARG A 17 4.23 20.99 13.47
CA ARG A 17 2.83 21.43 13.40
C ARG A 17 1.87 20.26 13.65
N ALA A 18 0.79 20.50 14.39
CA ALA A 18 -0.18 19.46 14.78
C ALA A 18 -0.73 18.67 13.58
N GLY A 19 -1.03 19.35 12.46
CA GLY A 19 -1.48 18.69 11.22
C GLY A 19 -0.45 17.75 10.59
N CYS A 20 0.85 18.06 10.70
CA CYS A 20 1.90 17.17 10.23
C CYS A 20 2.06 15.94 11.14
N ARG A 21 1.81 16.08 12.45
CA ARG A 21 1.90 14.97 13.42
C ARG A 21 0.94 13.83 13.09
N GLN A 22 -0.26 14.17 12.64
CA GLN A 22 -1.27 13.18 12.22
C GLN A 22 -0.88 12.48 10.91
N LEU A 23 -0.30 13.21 9.95
CA LEU A 23 0.26 12.61 8.73
C LEU A 23 1.41 11.64 9.04
N PHE A 24 2.33 12.03 9.95
CA PHE A 24 3.45 11.16 10.35
C PHE A 24 3.01 9.90 11.10
N GLN A 25 1.92 9.96 11.88
CA GLN A 25 1.38 8.77 12.54
C GLN A 25 0.79 7.77 11.54
N LEU A 26 0.14 8.26 10.47
CA LEU A 26 -0.38 7.42 9.40
C LEU A 26 0.75 6.76 8.59
N ASP A 27 1.80 7.51 8.24
CA ASP A 27 3.02 6.95 7.61
C ASP A 27 3.64 5.82 8.46
N ASN A 28 3.69 6.00 9.79
CA ASN A 28 4.27 4.99 10.69
C ASN A 28 3.42 3.72 10.80
N ALA A 29 2.09 3.83 10.71
CA ALA A 29 1.20 2.67 10.74
C ALA A 29 1.31 1.86 9.44
N GLU A 30 1.38 2.54 8.29
CA GLU A 30 1.61 1.92 7.00
C GLU A 30 2.97 1.21 6.94
N ALA A 31 4.04 1.87 7.39
CA ALA A 31 5.37 1.29 7.40
C ALA A 31 5.46 0.01 8.24
N GLN A 32 4.74 -0.04 9.38
CA GLN A 32 4.66 -1.25 10.21
C GLN A 32 3.92 -2.39 9.52
N CYS A 33 2.87 -2.10 8.75
CA CYS A 33 2.15 -3.14 7.99
C CYS A 33 3.04 -3.71 6.88
N ILE A 34 3.73 -2.85 6.13
CA ILE A 34 4.65 -3.26 5.06
C ILE A 34 5.77 -4.13 5.63
N GLU A 35 6.36 -3.72 6.76
CA GLU A 35 7.41 -4.49 7.43
C GLU A 35 6.89 -5.87 7.83
N ARG A 36 5.71 -5.96 8.46
CA ARG A 36 5.12 -7.25 8.83
C ARG A 36 4.90 -8.16 7.63
N ILE A 37 4.40 -7.62 6.52
CA ILE A 37 4.18 -8.40 5.30
C ILE A 37 5.51 -8.90 4.75
N ARG A 38 6.55 -8.06 4.75
CA ARG A 38 7.90 -8.45 4.34
C ARG A 38 8.46 -9.56 5.22
N THR A 39 8.37 -9.42 6.54
CA THR A 39 8.95 -10.37 7.50
C THR A 39 8.17 -11.69 7.56
N ASN A 40 6.84 -11.65 7.47
CA ASN A 40 6.01 -12.86 7.59
C ASN A 40 5.83 -13.59 6.25
N HIS A 41 5.92 -12.89 5.12
CA HIS A 41 5.64 -13.48 3.80
C HIS A 41 6.78 -13.37 2.80
N GLY A 42 7.88 -12.68 3.13
CA GLY A 42 9.00 -12.49 2.20
C GLY A 42 8.63 -11.62 0.99
N LEU A 43 7.72 -10.66 1.17
CA LEU A 43 7.19 -9.83 0.07
C LEU A 43 7.55 -8.36 0.24
N ALA A 44 8.18 -7.76 -0.78
CA ALA A 44 8.61 -6.36 -0.78
C ALA A 44 7.55 -5.35 -1.26
N VAL A 45 6.30 -5.48 -0.83
CA VAL A 45 5.17 -4.67 -1.35
C VAL A 45 5.29 -3.16 -1.05
N HIS A 46 4.73 -2.31 -1.92
CA HIS A 46 4.61 -0.88 -1.67
C HIS A 46 3.31 -0.30 -2.25
N GLY A 47 2.86 0.85 -1.71
CA GLY A 47 1.67 1.54 -2.21
C GLY A 47 1.87 1.97 -3.68
N GLY A 48 0.81 1.92 -4.48
CA GLY A 48 0.85 2.19 -5.92
C GLY A 48 1.38 1.02 -6.78
N MET A 49 1.72 -0.13 -6.18
CA MET A 49 2.17 -1.31 -6.91
C MET A 49 1.05 -1.95 -7.73
N ARG A 50 1.35 -2.32 -8.98
CA ARG A 50 0.48 -3.18 -9.80
C ARG A 50 0.56 -4.62 -9.30
N VAL A 51 -0.60 -5.23 -9.09
CA VAL A 51 -0.78 -6.61 -8.63
C VAL A 51 -1.98 -7.20 -9.37
N ALA A 52 -2.12 -8.52 -9.36
CA ALA A 52 -3.36 -9.17 -9.77
C ALA A 52 -3.90 -10.04 -8.65
N PHE A 53 -5.19 -9.90 -8.34
CA PHE A 53 -5.91 -10.69 -7.35
C PHE A 53 -6.99 -11.50 -8.06
N ASP A 54 -6.99 -12.83 -7.91
CA ASP A 54 -7.88 -13.73 -8.66
C ASP A 54 -7.84 -13.45 -10.18
N ASP A 55 -6.64 -13.35 -10.75
CA ASP A 55 -6.37 -13.00 -12.17
C ASP A 55 -6.88 -11.61 -12.62
N ARG A 56 -7.40 -10.79 -11.70
CA ARG A 56 -7.87 -9.44 -11.99
C ARG A 56 -6.78 -8.41 -11.67
N PRO A 57 -6.34 -7.60 -12.64
CA PRO A 57 -5.34 -6.58 -12.41
C PRO A 57 -5.87 -5.46 -11.50
N GLY A 58 -4.98 -4.90 -10.70
CA GLY A 58 -5.28 -3.82 -9.78
C GLY A 58 -4.04 -3.13 -9.24
N VAL A 59 -4.23 -2.26 -8.25
CA VAL A 59 -3.19 -1.48 -7.60
C VAL A 59 -3.34 -1.54 -6.08
N ILE A 60 -2.24 -1.72 -5.35
CA ILE A 60 -2.22 -1.60 -3.90
C ILE A 60 -2.46 -0.13 -3.52
N VAL A 61 -3.58 0.15 -2.87
CA VAL A 61 -3.96 1.50 -2.40
C VAL A 61 -3.77 1.68 -0.90
N GLY A 62 -3.44 0.61 -0.17
CA GLY A 62 -3.11 0.68 1.25
C GLY A 62 -3.02 -0.68 1.91
N TYR A 63 -3.00 -0.66 3.24
CA TYR A 63 -2.76 -1.82 4.10
C TYR A 63 -3.73 -1.84 5.26
N GLN A 64 -4.05 -3.03 5.75
CA GLN A 64 -4.83 -3.22 6.96
C GLN A 64 -4.27 -4.38 7.76
N GLY A 65 -3.34 -4.09 8.68
CA GLY A 65 -2.61 -5.11 9.42
C GLY A 65 -1.71 -5.92 8.48
N GLU A 66 -2.05 -7.19 8.29
CA GLU A 66 -1.32 -8.10 7.38
C GLU A 66 -1.98 -8.25 6.01
N TYR A 67 -3.07 -7.52 5.77
CA TYR A 67 -3.82 -7.57 4.52
C TYR A 67 -3.49 -6.38 3.61
N LEU A 68 -3.58 -6.64 2.31
CA LEU A 68 -3.46 -5.63 1.26
C LEU A 68 -4.83 -5.10 0.89
N ARG A 69 -4.93 -3.78 0.70
CA ARG A 69 -6.09 -3.16 0.06
C ARG A 69 -5.74 -2.88 -1.39
N VAL A 70 -6.43 -3.56 -2.29
CA VAL A 70 -6.22 -3.49 -3.73
C VAL A 70 -7.45 -2.86 -4.38
N LEU A 71 -7.24 -1.83 -5.20
CA LEU A 71 -8.26 -1.33 -6.10
C LEU A 71 -8.11 -2.07 -7.43
N LEU A 72 -9.11 -2.85 -7.80
CA LEU A 72 -9.11 -3.59 -9.07
C LEU A 72 -9.47 -2.62 -10.21
N ASP A 73 -8.89 -2.82 -11.40
CA ASP A 73 -9.12 -1.90 -12.53
C ASP A 73 -10.59 -1.90 -12.98
N ASP A 74 -11.26 -3.06 -12.89
CA ASP A 74 -12.67 -3.24 -13.25
C ASP A 74 -13.64 -2.95 -12.10
N ASP A 75 -13.17 -2.52 -10.93
CA ASP A 75 -14.02 -2.27 -9.76
C ASP A 75 -13.78 -0.89 -9.16
N LEU A 76 -14.86 -0.25 -8.73
CA LEU A 76 -14.77 1.03 -8.01
C LEU A 76 -14.51 0.82 -6.51
N HIS A 77 -14.65 -0.42 -6.04
CA HIS A 77 -14.41 -0.78 -4.65
C HIS A 77 -13.05 -1.43 -4.48
N GLN A 78 -12.38 -1.00 -3.42
CA GLN A 78 -11.19 -1.70 -2.94
C GLN A 78 -11.57 -3.05 -2.32
N VAL A 79 -10.73 -4.04 -2.54
CA VAL A 79 -10.83 -5.37 -1.95
C VAL A 79 -9.69 -5.55 -0.94
N THR A 80 -10.03 -6.04 0.25
CA THR A 80 -9.03 -6.44 1.24
C THR A 80 -8.69 -7.90 1.01
N CYS A 81 -7.44 -8.20 0.66
CA CYS A 81 -6.98 -9.53 0.30
C CYS A 81 -5.73 -9.93 1.11
N PRO A 82 -5.54 -11.24 1.35
CA PRO A 82 -4.31 -11.76 1.93
C PRO A 82 -3.13 -11.52 0.97
N PRO A 83 -1.90 -11.34 1.50
CA PRO A 83 -0.74 -11.01 0.68
C PRO A 83 -0.20 -12.19 -0.14
N THR A 84 -0.58 -13.43 0.16
CA THR A 84 -0.05 -14.61 -0.54
C THR A 84 -1.10 -15.40 -1.31
N ASP A 85 -2.33 -15.49 -0.81
CA ASP A 85 -3.37 -16.29 -1.45
C ASP A 85 -3.99 -15.53 -2.64
N ARG A 86 -4.06 -16.21 -3.79
CA ARG A 86 -4.63 -15.69 -5.06
C ARG A 86 -4.02 -14.38 -5.55
N MET A 87 -2.82 -14.04 -5.06
CA MET A 87 -2.10 -12.83 -5.42
C MET A 87 -0.95 -13.13 -6.37
N THR A 88 -0.90 -12.36 -7.45
CA THR A 88 0.21 -12.36 -8.41
C THR A 88 0.91 -11.02 -8.35
N TYR A 89 2.22 -11.08 -8.19
CA TYR A 89 3.10 -9.92 -8.09
C TYR A 89 4.03 -9.86 -9.30
N PRO A 90 4.48 -8.65 -9.68
CA PRO A 90 5.54 -8.50 -10.67
C PRO A 90 6.83 -9.19 -10.20
N GLU A 91 7.65 -9.58 -11.17
CA GLU A 91 8.90 -10.30 -10.93
C GLU A 91 9.86 -9.51 -10.02
N GLY A 92 10.63 -10.21 -9.16
CA GLY A 92 11.55 -9.57 -8.21
C GLY A 92 10.93 -9.07 -6.90
N MET A 93 9.65 -9.40 -6.64
CA MET A 93 8.93 -9.02 -5.41
C MET A 93 9.19 -9.91 -4.20
N ARG A 94 9.54 -11.17 -4.44
CA ARG A 94 9.87 -12.12 -3.39
C ARG A 94 11.32 -11.89 -2.94
N VAL A 95 11.50 -11.72 -1.63
CA VAL A 95 12.77 -11.46 -0.96
C VAL A 95 13.15 -12.64 -0.09
#